data_AF-A0A2P8K981-F1
#
_entry.id   AF-A0A2P8K981-F1
#
_cell.length_a   1.000
_cell.length_b   1.000
_cell.length_c   1.000
_cell.angle_alpha   90.00
_cell.angle_beta   90.00
_cell.angle_gamma   90.00
#
_symmetry.space_group_name_H-M   'P 1'
#
loop_
_entity.id
_entity.type
_entity.pdbx_description
1 polymer ?
#
loop_
_entity_poly.entity_id
_entity_poly.type
_entity_poly.pdbx_seq_one_letter_code
_entity_poly.pdbx_strand_id
1 'polypeptide(L)'
;MKTSYILAAAALSFLAAAGAHAETYQGVQAPVSAVSRADVEAEAARTASAPNQNVVRGSRGAEPFKAVANSEAVYVQAVATANAPDQNVSSGSRVNSRVISTMPNRAGTLQQAQKEVAPVAK
;
A
#
# COMPACT_ATOMS: atom_id res chain seq x y z
N MET A 1 -21.27 -56.24 -70.38
CA MET A 1 -22.23 -55.71 -69.39
C MET A 1 -21.98 -56.19 -67.96
N LYS A 2 -21.64 -57.45 -67.69
CA LYS A 2 -21.52 -57.99 -66.31
C LYS A 2 -20.26 -57.51 -65.54
N THR A 3 -19.13 -57.32 -66.23
CA THR A 3 -17.86 -56.85 -65.63
C THR A 3 -17.90 -55.39 -65.18
N SER A 4 -18.62 -54.53 -65.91
CA SER A 4 -18.78 -53.10 -65.57
C SER A 4 -19.56 -52.92 -64.26
N TYR A 5 -20.57 -53.75 -63.99
CA TYR A 5 -21.32 -53.71 -62.73
C TYR A 5 -20.47 -54.18 -61.55
N ILE A 6 -19.59 -55.17 -61.75
CA ILE A 6 -18.67 -55.66 -60.71
C ILE A 6 -17.63 -54.56 -60.37
N LEU A 7 -17.08 -53.89 -61.38
CA LEU A 7 -16.14 -52.79 -61.16
C LEU A 7 -16.80 -51.59 -60.49
N ALA A 8 -18.03 -51.24 -60.88
CA ALA A 8 -18.78 -50.16 -60.24
C ALA A 8 -19.12 -50.49 -58.78
N ALA A 9 -19.53 -51.73 -58.50
CA ALA A 9 -19.77 -52.18 -57.13
C ALA A 9 -18.49 -52.16 -56.30
N ALA A 10 -17.37 -52.65 -56.83
CA ALA A 10 -16.08 -52.63 -56.13
C ALA A 10 -15.59 -51.20 -55.86
N ALA A 11 -15.72 -50.29 -56.83
CA ALA A 11 -15.37 -48.89 -56.66
C ALA A 11 -16.24 -48.21 -55.59
N LEU A 12 -17.54 -48.48 -55.58
CA LEU A 12 -18.46 -47.95 -54.56
C LEU A 12 -18.13 -48.52 -53.17
N SER A 13 -17.79 -49.81 -53.07
CA SER A 13 -17.37 -50.44 -51.82
C SER A 13 -16.07 -49.86 -51.29
N PHE A 14 -15.09 -49.59 -52.15
CA PHE A 14 -13.84 -48.93 -51.74
C PHE A 14 -14.07 -47.49 -51.29
N LEU A 15 -14.96 -46.74 -51.97
CA LEU A 15 -15.29 -45.37 -51.60
C LEU A 15 -16.06 -45.31 -50.28
N ALA A 16 -16.96 -46.27 -50.03
CA ALA A 16 -17.66 -46.39 -48.76
C ALA A 16 -16.71 -46.76 -47.60
N ALA A 17 -15.74 -47.66 -47.83
CA ALA A 17 -14.73 -48.01 -46.84
C ALA A 17 -13.77 -46.85 -46.52
N ALA A 18 -13.44 -46.02 -47.51
CA ALA A 18 -12.64 -44.81 -47.33
C ALA A 18 -13.46 -43.62 -46.78
N GLY A 19 -14.79 -43.63 -46.88
CA GLY A 19 -15.67 -42.58 -46.33
C GLY A 19 -16.06 -42.83 -44.87
N ALA A 20 -15.91 -44.05 -44.38
CA ALA A 20 -16.18 -44.43 -42.99
C ALA A 20 -15.04 -44.02 -42.04
N HIS A 21 -14.51 -42.81 -42.18
CA HIS A 21 -13.71 -42.20 -41.13
C HIS A 21 -14.67 -41.57 -40.13
N ALA A 22 -14.96 -42.27 -39.04
CA ALA A 22 -15.60 -41.66 -37.88
C ALA A 22 -14.76 -40.45 -37.45
N GLU A 23 -15.39 -39.29 -37.27
CA GLU A 23 -14.71 -38.12 -36.70
C GLU A 23 -14.01 -38.57 -35.43
N THR A 24 -12.68 -38.46 -35.42
CA THR A 24 -11.91 -38.86 -34.25
C THR A 24 -12.24 -37.85 -33.18
N TYR A 25 -13.02 -38.26 -32.18
CA TYR A 25 -13.29 -37.42 -31.02
C TYR A 25 -11.96 -37.14 -30.33
N GLN A 26 -11.39 -35.96 -30.57
CA GLN A 26 -10.08 -35.53 -30.06
C GLN A 26 -10.09 -35.25 -28.55
N GLY A 27 -11.21 -35.54 -27.86
CA GLY A 27 -11.41 -35.18 -26.48
C GLY A 27 -11.63 -33.68 -26.29
N VAL A 28 -11.88 -33.29 -25.04
CA VAL A 28 -11.79 -31.87 -24.64
C VAL A 28 -10.33 -31.47 -24.73
N GLN A 29 -10.02 -30.45 -25.53
CA GLN A 29 -8.68 -29.86 -25.57
C GLN A 29 -8.25 -29.54 -24.13
N ALA A 30 -7.12 -30.11 -23.70
CA ALA A 30 -6.60 -29.88 -22.37
C ALA A 30 -6.42 -28.36 -22.18
N PRO A 31 -6.86 -27.78 -21.05
CA PRO A 31 -6.66 -26.36 -20.81
C PRO A 31 -5.16 -26.07 -20.85
N VAL A 32 -4.72 -25.38 -21.90
CA VAL A 32 -3.38 -24.80 -21.99
C VAL A 32 -3.33 -23.65 -20.98
N SER A 33 -2.97 -23.97 -19.74
CA SER A 33 -2.57 -22.94 -18.79
C SER A 33 -1.28 -22.32 -19.29
N ALA A 34 -1.26 -20.99 -19.39
CA ALA A 34 -0.06 -20.23 -19.74
C ALA A 34 1.08 -20.40 -18.71
N VAL A 35 0.79 -21.01 -17.55
CA VAL A 35 1.67 -21.14 -16.40
C VAL A 35 1.63 -22.58 -15.90
N SER A 36 2.78 -23.17 -15.58
CA SER A 36 2.82 -24.53 -15.03
C SER A 36 2.35 -24.55 -13.57
N ARG A 37 1.89 -25.71 -13.08
CA ARG A 37 1.51 -25.85 -11.65
C ARG A 37 2.67 -25.54 -10.71
N ALA A 38 3.89 -25.94 -11.09
CA ALA A 38 5.09 -25.67 -10.31
C ALA A 38 5.36 -24.17 -10.17
N ASP A 39 5.14 -23.40 -11.25
CA ASP A 39 5.30 -21.94 -11.21
C ASP A 39 4.25 -21.28 -10.31
N VAL A 40 3.00 -21.77 -10.36
CA VAL A 40 1.92 -21.31 -9.47
C VAL A 40 2.24 -21.61 -8.01
N GLU A 41 2.74 -22.81 -7.71
CA GLU A 41 3.14 -23.21 -6.36
C GLU A 41 4.30 -22.37 -5.84
N ALA A 42 5.31 -22.09 -6.68
CA ALA A 42 6.43 -21.24 -6.33
C ALA A 42 5.99 -19.79 -6.03
N GLU A 43 5.07 -19.24 -6.83
CA GLU A 43 4.51 -17.91 -6.61
C GLU A 43 3.66 -17.84 -5.34
N ALA A 44 2.85 -18.87 -5.10
CA ALA A 44 2.01 -18.98 -3.92
C ALA A 44 2.83 -19.05 -2.63
N ALA A 45 3.90 -19.87 -2.62
CA ALA A 45 4.81 -19.97 -1.49
C ALA A 45 5.52 -18.64 -1.21
N ARG A 46 6.00 -17.97 -2.27
CA ARG A 46 6.65 -16.66 -2.15
C ARG A 46 5.69 -15.62 -1.57
N THR A 47 4.48 -15.55 -2.08
CA THR A 47 3.44 -14.63 -1.61
C THR A 47 3.03 -14.92 -0.17
N ALA A 48 2.87 -16.19 0.20
CA ALA A 48 2.54 -16.59 1.56
C ALA A 48 3.66 -16.26 2.56
N SER A 49 4.92 -16.30 2.12
CA SER A 49 6.08 -15.92 2.93
C SER A 49 6.33 -14.40 3.02
N ALA A 50 5.54 -13.60 2.28
CA ALA A 50 5.75 -12.17 2.22
C ALA A 50 5.47 -11.51 3.59
N PRO A 51 6.28 -10.52 4.01
CA PRO A 51 6.04 -9.79 5.24
C PRO A 51 4.66 -9.12 5.24
N ASN A 52 4.00 -9.12 6.39
CA ASN A 52 2.71 -8.48 6.60
C ASN A 52 1.56 -9.01 5.71
N GLN A 53 1.68 -10.23 5.19
CA GLN A 53 0.60 -10.92 4.50
C GLN A 53 -0.53 -11.24 5.50
N ASN A 54 -1.77 -10.88 5.15
CA ASN A 54 -2.98 -11.12 5.94
C ASN A 54 -3.02 -10.53 7.37
N VAL A 55 -2.20 -9.54 7.70
CA VAL A 55 -2.26 -8.84 9.01
C VAL A 55 -2.84 -7.43 8.89
N VAL A 56 -3.62 -7.02 9.89
CA VAL A 56 -4.16 -5.66 9.98
C VAL A 56 -3.05 -4.64 10.24
N ARG A 57 -3.25 -3.38 9.83
CA ARG A 57 -2.25 -2.30 9.97
C ARG A 57 -1.67 -2.21 11.39
N GLY A 58 -2.51 -2.32 12.41
CA GLY A 58 -2.07 -2.23 13.82
C GLY A 58 -1.12 -3.34 14.29
N SER A 59 -1.10 -4.48 13.60
CA SER A 59 -0.21 -5.62 13.93
C SER A 59 1.16 -5.52 13.26
N ARG A 60 1.39 -4.53 12.39
CA ARG A 60 2.62 -4.37 11.59
C ARG A 60 3.72 -3.57 12.30
N GLY A 61 3.50 -3.20 13.56
CA GLY A 61 4.38 -2.32 14.32
C GLY A 61 4.18 -0.84 14.03
N ALA A 62 5.05 0.00 14.59
CA ALA A 62 4.99 1.43 14.37
C ALA A 62 5.36 1.77 12.92
N GLU A 63 4.52 2.57 12.25
CA GLU A 63 4.83 3.04 10.92
C GLU A 63 5.91 4.12 10.96
N PRO A 64 6.78 4.19 9.93
CA PRO A 64 7.71 5.29 9.78
C PRO A 64 6.94 6.61 9.70
N PHE A 65 7.19 7.51 10.64
CA PHE A 65 6.70 8.87 10.57
C PHE A 65 7.87 9.81 10.31
N LYS A 66 7.66 10.79 9.45
CA LYS A 66 8.62 11.88 9.24
C LYS A 66 8.18 13.08 10.06
N ALA A 67 8.96 13.42 11.09
CA ALA A 67 8.73 14.63 11.85
C ALA A 67 8.81 15.85 10.92
N VAL A 68 7.82 16.75 11.01
CA VAL A 68 7.79 18.01 10.25
C VAL A 68 8.48 19.16 10.97
N ALA A 69 8.83 18.97 12.24
CA ALA A 69 9.48 19.96 13.09
C ALA A 69 10.46 19.29 14.06
N ASN A 70 11.44 20.07 14.51
CA ASN A 70 12.36 19.65 15.58
C ASN A 70 11.59 19.57 16.91
N SER A 71 11.71 18.45 17.62
CA SER A 71 11.00 18.20 18.88
C SER A 71 11.33 19.22 19.97
N GLU A 72 12.59 19.65 20.06
CA GLU A 72 13.03 20.64 21.05
C GLU A 72 12.43 22.02 20.74
N ALA A 73 12.39 22.39 19.46
CA ALA A 73 11.75 23.64 19.05
C ALA A 73 10.25 23.64 19.36
N VAL A 74 9.56 22.50 19.13
CA VAL A 74 8.15 22.33 19.49
C VAL A 74 7.96 22.43 21.00
N TYR A 75 8.82 21.78 21.79
CA TYR A 75 8.77 21.82 23.24
C TYR A 75 8.94 23.25 23.77
N VAL A 76 9.97 23.96 23.33
CA VAL A 76 10.24 25.35 23.72
C VAL A 76 9.06 26.26 23.35
N GLN A 77 8.49 26.10 22.14
CA GLN A 77 7.33 26.87 21.71
C GLN A 77 6.11 26.58 22.58
N ALA A 78 5.83 25.31 22.88
CA ALA A 78 4.69 24.91 23.72
C ALA A 78 4.82 25.49 25.14
N VAL A 79 6.00 25.42 25.74
CA VAL A 79 6.29 26.01 27.05
C VAL A 79 6.12 27.52 27.00
N ALA A 80 6.60 28.19 25.97
CA ALA A 80 6.41 29.64 25.79
C ALA A 80 4.92 30.00 25.66
N THR A 81 4.15 29.28 24.84
CA THR A 81 2.70 29.50 24.70
C THR A 81 1.95 29.29 26.01
N ALA A 82 2.28 28.23 26.77
CA ALA A 82 1.66 27.96 28.06
C ALA A 82 1.98 29.05 29.12
N ASN A 83 3.14 29.68 29.00
CA ASN A 83 3.58 30.78 29.87
C ASN A 83 3.24 32.18 29.33
N ALA A 84 2.44 32.27 28.25
CA ALA A 84 2.03 33.55 27.71
C ALA A 84 1.15 34.30 28.74
N PRO A 85 1.39 35.60 29.00
CA PRO A 85 0.64 36.35 30.01
C PRO A 85 -0.87 36.35 29.78
N ASP A 86 -1.29 36.33 28.52
CA ASP A 86 -2.70 36.36 28.10
C ASP A 86 -3.23 34.99 27.68
N GLN A 87 -2.59 33.88 28.08
CA GLN A 87 -2.95 32.51 27.63
C GLN A 87 -4.43 32.14 27.90
N ASN A 88 -5.04 32.71 28.94
CA ASN A 88 -6.45 32.49 29.32
C ASN A 88 -7.36 33.68 29.00
N VAL A 89 -6.90 34.64 28.20
CA VAL A 89 -7.67 35.83 27.84
C VAL A 89 -8.23 35.65 26.43
N SER A 90 -9.57 35.66 26.33
CA SER A 90 -10.25 35.65 25.04
C SER A 90 -10.29 37.06 24.42
N SER A 91 -10.39 37.15 23.10
CA SER A 91 -10.51 38.44 22.39
C SER A 91 -11.73 39.25 22.88
N GLY A 92 -12.87 38.61 23.09
CA GLY A 92 -14.10 39.25 23.58
C GLY A 92 -13.98 39.85 24.98
N SER A 93 -12.98 39.46 25.75
CA SER A 93 -12.70 40.03 27.08
C SER A 93 -11.98 41.40 27.01
N ARG A 94 -11.65 41.90 25.82
CA ARG A 94 -10.87 43.14 25.64
C ARG A 94 -11.55 44.13 24.69
N VAL A 95 -11.22 45.40 24.86
CA VAL A 95 -11.65 46.48 23.96
C VAL A 95 -11.20 46.20 22.52
N ASN A 96 -12.07 46.49 21.55
CA ASN A 96 -11.85 46.22 20.13
C ASN A 96 -11.57 44.74 19.79
N SER A 97 -11.97 43.80 20.65
CA SER A 97 -11.80 42.36 20.44
C SER A 97 -10.36 41.94 20.15
N ARG A 98 -9.37 42.61 20.75
CA ARG A 98 -7.95 42.35 20.48
C ARG A 98 -7.14 42.12 21.75
N VAL A 99 -6.43 41.00 21.79
CA VAL A 99 -5.45 40.68 22.83
C VAL A 99 -4.10 41.27 22.46
N ILE A 100 -3.70 42.29 23.21
CA ILE A 100 -2.38 42.93 23.10
C ILE A 100 -1.71 42.73 24.45
N SER A 101 -0.66 41.90 24.46
CA SER A 101 0.10 41.67 25.68
C SER A 101 0.97 42.88 25.99
N THR A 102 0.98 43.31 27.25
CA THR A 102 1.86 44.37 27.75
C THR A 102 2.93 43.82 28.69
N MET A 103 2.95 42.49 28.90
CA MET A 103 3.84 41.82 29.85
C MET A 103 4.82 40.88 29.12
N PRO A 104 6.05 40.71 29.62
CA PRO A 104 7.00 39.77 29.04
C PRO A 104 6.57 38.32 29.31
N ASN A 105 6.89 37.43 28.37
CA ASN A 105 6.65 36.00 28.54
C ASN A 105 7.62 35.42 29.58
N ARG A 106 7.08 34.81 30.65
CA ARG A 106 7.87 34.26 31.77
C ARG A 106 8.88 33.20 31.32
N ALA A 107 8.52 32.31 30.39
CA ALA A 107 9.44 31.27 29.95
C ALA A 107 10.62 31.87 29.16
N GLY A 108 10.34 32.89 28.33
CA GLY A 108 11.37 33.61 27.59
C GLY A 108 12.34 34.36 28.51
N THR A 109 11.84 35.02 29.55
CA THR A 109 12.69 35.76 30.49
C THR A 109 13.59 34.84 31.31
N LEU A 110 13.08 33.67 31.75
CA LEU A 110 13.88 32.67 32.46
C LEU A 110 14.98 32.07 31.57
N GLN A 111 14.68 31.77 30.31
CA GLN A 111 15.68 31.27 29.35
C GLN A 111 16.78 32.31 29.07
N GLN A 112 16.44 33.60 28.99
CA GLN A 112 17.40 34.68 28.83
C GLN A 112 18.31 34.80 30.06
N ALA A 113 17.72 34.79 31.26
CA ALA A 113 18.49 34.84 32.50
C ALA A 113 19.45 33.65 32.63
N GLN A 114 19.03 32.43 32.24
CA GLN A 114 19.92 31.26 32.23
C GLN A 114 21.06 31.38 31.22
N LYS A 115 20.81 31.96 30.04
CA LYS A 115 21.86 32.21 29.03
C LYS A 115 22.86 33.27 29.48
N GLU A 116 22.43 34.30 30.21
CA GLU A 116 23.31 35.34 30.76
C GLU A 116 24.18 34.84 31.92
N VAL A 117 23.73 33.83 32.66
CA VAL A 117 24.51 33.20 33.75
C VAL A 117 25.53 32.18 33.22
N ALA A 118 25.33 31.62 32.02
CA ALA A 118 26.17 30.58 31.45
C ALA A 118 27.54 30.97 30.83
N PRO A 119 27.95 32.24 30.60
CA PRO A 119 29.23 32.54 29.93
C PRO A 119 30.43 32.68 30.89
N VAL A 120 30.35 32.23 32.15
CA VAL A 120 31.46 32.34 33.13
C VAL A 120 31.94 30.96 33.59
N ALA A 121 32.26 30.08 32.65
CA ALA A 121 33.08 28.91 32.92
C ALA A 121 34.24 28.90 31.91
N LYS A 122 35.36 29.52 32.33
CA LYS A 122 36.68 29.41 31.72
C LYS A 122 37.49 28.38 32.51
#